data_AF-A0A4V6I8F6-F1
#
_entry.id   AF-A0A4V6I8F6-F1
#
_cell.length_a   1.000
_cell.length_b   1.000
_cell.length_c   1.000
_cell.angle_alpha   90.00
_cell.angle_beta   90.00
_cell.angle_gamma   90.00
#
_symmetry.space_group_name_H-M   'P 1'
#
loop_
_entity.id
_entity.type
_entity.pdbx_description
1 polymer ?
#
loop_
_entity_poly.entity_id
_entity_poly.type
_entity_poly.pdbx_seq_one_letter_code
_entity_poly.pdbx_strand_id
1 'polypeptide(L)'
;MVGLMKREENRPVNGETSEKERKELTEREQRDCQVIERLIKSYFMIIRKNVQDAVPKAIMNFLVNYVQEHLQSELVKQLYRNEIIDDLLAESETMAQQRREAVEMLDSLCTATVLIGEVGETQMW
;
A
#
# COMPACT_ATOMS: atom_id res chain seq x y z
N MET A 1 16.64 -65.44 -32.13
CA MET A 1 16.95 -64.41 -31.13
C MET A 1 15.63 -64.03 -30.47
N VAL A 2 15.20 -64.92 -29.57
CA VAL A 2 14.01 -64.75 -28.74
C VAL A 2 14.38 -63.81 -27.61
N GLY A 3 13.49 -62.86 -27.31
CA GLY A 3 13.36 -62.32 -25.97
C GLY A 3 13.93 -60.92 -25.75
N LEU A 4 13.15 -60.17 -24.97
CA LEU A 4 13.55 -59.02 -24.16
C LEU A 4 13.57 -57.66 -24.86
N MET A 5 12.37 -57.14 -25.16
CA MET A 5 12.14 -55.71 -24.98
C MET A 5 10.84 -55.48 -24.21
N LYS A 6 11.07 -55.43 -22.89
CA LYS A 6 10.30 -54.86 -21.78
C LYS A 6 8.88 -54.37 -22.12
N ARG A 7 7.98 -55.24 -21.70
CA ARG A 7 6.62 -54.99 -21.22
C ARG A 7 6.68 -54.05 -20.01
N GLU A 8 6.42 -52.76 -20.18
CA GLU A 8 6.12 -51.84 -19.06
C GLU A 8 5.50 -50.52 -19.55
N GLU A 9 4.24 -50.53 -19.99
CA GLU A 9 3.36 -49.36 -19.87
C GLU A 9 1.89 -49.76 -20.05
N ASN A 10 1.38 -50.61 -19.16
CA ASN A 10 -0.05 -50.59 -18.85
C ASN A 10 -0.29 -51.28 -17.50
N ARG A 11 0.06 -50.58 -16.41
CA ARG A 11 -0.51 -50.88 -15.10
C ARG A 11 -1.75 -50.01 -14.98
N PRO A 12 -2.96 -50.57 -14.80
CA PRO A 12 -4.00 -49.75 -14.18
C PRO A 12 -3.41 -49.30 -12.85
N VAL A 13 -3.31 -47.99 -12.65
CA VAL A 13 -3.08 -47.42 -11.32
C VAL A 13 -4.32 -47.82 -10.53
N ASN A 14 -4.22 -48.97 -9.88
CA ASN A 14 -5.16 -49.44 -8.88
C ASN A 14 -5.00 -48.49 -7.69
N GLY A 15 -5.56 -47.28 -7.84
CA GLY A 15 -5.93 -46.42 -6.75
C GLY A 15 -7.15 -47.04 -6.09
N GLU A 16 -6.95 -48.18 -5.41
CA GLU A 16 -7.80 -48.62 -4.32
C GLU A 16 -7.64 -47.62 -3.17
N THR A 17 -8.02 -46.36 -3.40
CA THR A 17 -8.40 -45.44 -2.34
C THR A 17 -9.77 -45.90 -1.86
N SER A 18 -9.74 -46.90 -0.96
CA SER A 18 -10.73 -47.15 0.07
C SER A 18 -12.19 -46.82 -0.34
N GLU A 19 -12.75 -47.60 -1.25
CA GLU A 19 -14.19 -47.93 -1.20
C GLU A 19 -14.46 -48.97 -0.09
N LYS A 20 -13.68 -48.90 1.01
CA LYS A 20 -13.91 -49.72 2.19
C LYS A 20 -15.04 -49.09 2.98
N GLU A 21 -16.22 -49.66 2.75
CA GLU A 21 -17.40 -49.56 3.60
C GLU A 21 -18.00 -48.15 3.69
N ARG A 22 -18.77 -47.75 2.67
CA ARG A 22 -20.04 -47.07 2.98
C ARG A 22 -20.94 -48.08 3.69
N LYS A 23 -20.64 -48.41 4.94
CA LYS A 23 -21.69 -48.89 5.85
C LYS A 23 -22.73 -47.79 5.82
N GLU A 24 -23.94 -48.13 5.37
CA GLU A 24 -25.07 -47.22 5.48
C GLU A 24 -25.13 -46.80 6.94
N LEU A 25 -24.88 -45.52 7.19
CA LEU A 25 -24.94 -44.97 8.54
C LEU A 25 -26.33 -45.30 9.06
N THR A 26 -26.37 -45.88 10.26
CA THR A 26 -27.64 -46.09 10.94
C THR A 26 -28.35 -44.74 11.03
N GLU A 27 -29.67 -44.67 10.94
CA GLU A 27 -30.41 -43.39 11.00
C GLU A 27 -30.00 -42.53 12.21
N ARG A 28 -29.62 -43.18 13.31
CA ARG A 28 -29.07 -42.53 14.51
C ARG A 28 -27.72 -41.87 14.24
N GLU A 29 -26.77 -42.58 13.63
CA GLU A 29 -25.45 -42.04 13.28
C GLU A 29 -25.58 -40.91 12.25
N GLN A 30 -26.52 -41.00 11.32
CA GLN A 30 -26.79 -39.93 10.36
C GLN A 30 -27.35 -38.67 11.04
N ARG A 31 -28.24 -38.81 12.03
CA ARG A 31 -28.70 -37.69 12.87
C ARG A 31 -27.56 -37.10 13.70
N ASP A 32 -26.72 -37.93 14.31
CA ASP A 32 -25.58 -37.48 15.11
C ASP A 32 -24.56 -36.71 14.25
N CYS A 33 -24.26 -37.20 13.04
CA CYS A 33 -23.43 -36.47 12.07
C CYS A 33 -24.03 -35.10 11.70
N GLN A 34 -25.34 -34.99 11.49
CA GLN A 34 -26.00 -33.71 11.22
C GLN A 34 -25.89 -32.73 12.39
N VAL A 35 -25.96 -33.23 13.63
CA VAL A 35 -25.77 -32.41 14.83
C VAL A 35 -24.33 -31.90 14.89
N ILE A 36 -23.34 -32.77 14.68
CA ILE A 36 -21.92 -32.40 14.65
C ILE A 36 -21.67 -31.33 13.57
N GLU A 37 -22.23 -31.51 12.37
CA GLU A 37 -22.09 -30.55 11.28
C GLU A 37 -22.65 -29.16 11.66
N ARG A 38 -23.82 -29.13 12.31
CA ARG A 38 -24.42 -27.87 12.80
C ARG A 38 -23.56 -27.21 13.87
N LEU A 39 -22.98 -27.98 14.79
CA LEU A 39 -22.09 -27.46 15.83
C LEU A 39 -20.81 -26.86 15.24
N ILE A 40 -20.19 -27.53 14.28
CA ILE A 40 -19.00 -27.03 13.58
C ILE A 40 -19.33 -25.72 12.86
N LYS A 41 -20.44 -25.66 12.12
CA LYS A 41 -20.88 -24.44 11.43
C LYS A 41 -21.12 -23.28 12.40
N SER A 42 -21.79 -23.56 13.53
CA SER A 42 -22.05 -22.55 14.56
C SER A 42 -20.76 -22.01 15.17
N TYR A 43 -19.84 -22.90 15.56
CA TYR A 43 -18.54 -22.49 16.11
C TYR A 43 -17.70 -21.71 15.10
N PHE A 44 -17.66 -22.17 13.85
CA PHE A 44 -16.97 -21.48 12.76
C PHE A 44 -17.51 -20.06 12.54
N MET A 45 -18.83 -19.87 12.59
CA MET A 45 -19.43 -18.53 12.45
C MET A 45 -18.99 -17.58 13.56
N ILE A 46 -18.88 -18.06 14.82
CA ILE A 46 -18.39 -17.27 15.95
C ILE A 46 -16.93 -16.88 15.73
N ILE A 47 -16.07 -17.84 15.41
CA ILE A 47 -14.64 -17.57 15.15
C ILE A 47 -14.47 -16.61 13.99
N ARG A 48 -15.22 -16.79 12.89
CA ARG A 48 -15.17 -15.88 11.74
C ARG A 48 -15.53 -14.45 12.14
N LYS A 49 -16.56 -14.27 12.97
CA LYS A 49 -16.95 -12.94 13.49
C LYS A 49 -15.86 -12.34 14.37
N ASN A 50 -15.20 -13.15 15.20
CA ASN A 50 -14.09 -12.70 16.04
C ASN A 50 -12.90 -12.25 15.19
N VAL A 51 -12.55 -13.01 14.15
CA VAL A 51 -11.45 -12.64 13.23
C VAL A 51 -11.78 -11.36 12.47
N GLN A 52 -13.02 -11.19 12.01
CA GLN A 52 -13.49 -9.98 11.33
C GLN A 52 -13.33 -8.72 12.19
N ASP A 53 -13.44 -8.83 13.50
CA ASP A 53 -13.26 -7.71 14.43
C ASP A 53 -11.79 -7.53 14.87
N ALA A 54 -11.09 -8.65 15.14
CA ALA A 54 -9.72 -8.62 15.62
C ALA A 54 -8.71 -8.11 14.58
N VAL A 55 -8.87 -8.48 13.30
CA VAL A 55 -7.92 -8.11 12.25
C VAL A 55 -7.88 -6.60 12.01
N PRO A 56 -9.01 -5.90 11.80
CA PRO A 56 -8.99 -4.43 11.66
C PRO A 56 -8.44 -3.74 12.91
N LYS A 57 -8.74 -4.24 14.11
CA LYS A 57 -8.18 -3.70 15.36
C LYS A 57 -6.67 -3.86 15.45
N ALA A 58 -6.15 -5.00 15.03
CA ALA A 58 -4.71 -5.23 14.96
C ALA A 58 -4.04 -4.28 13.96
N ILE A 59 -4.61 -4.10 12.76
CA ILE A 59 -4.09 -3.16 11.76
C ILE A 59 -4.12 -1.73 12.30
N MET A 60 -5.23 -1.33 12.92
CA MET A 60 -5.36 -0.01 13.52
C MET A 60 -4.27 0.23 14.57
N ASN A 61 -4.09 -0.71 15.49
CA ASN A 61 -3.17 -0.56 16.60
C ASN A 61 -1.70 -0.61 16.16
N PHE A 62 -1.33 -1.58 15.32
CA PHE A 62 0.08 -1.82 14.98
C PHE A 62 0.58 -0.99 13.82
N LEU A 63 -0.29 -0.59 12.89
CA LEU A 63 0.13 0.15 11.70
C LEU A 63 -0.34 1.59 11.75
N VAL A 64 -1.66 1.81 11.83
CA VAL A 64 -2.23 3.15 11.66
C VAL A 64 -1.81 4.06 12.82
N ASN A 65 -2.05 3.63 14.06
CA ASN A 65 -1.69 4.40 15.25
C ASN A 65 -0.17 4.59 15.34
N TYR A 66 0.60 3.53 15.05
CA TYR A 66 2.06 3.60 15.03
C TYR A 66 2.55 4.68 14.07
N VAL A 67 2.10 4.64 12.81
CA VAL A 67 2.49 5.64 11.81
C VAL A 67 2.04 7.03 12.24
N GLN A 68 0.80 7.19 12.71
CA GLN A 68 0.28 8.49 13.14
C GLN A 68 1.14 9.12 14.25
N GLU A 69 1.58 8.34 15.23
CA GLU A 69 2.40 8.83 16.34
C GLU A 69 3.85 9.13 15.93
N HIS A 70 4.43 8.30 15.04
CA HIS A 70 5.85 8.36 14.73
C HIS A 70 6.18 9.18 13.48
N LEU A 71 5.20 9.41 12.59
CA LEU A 71 5.42 10.04 11.29
C LEU A 71 6.09 11.41 11.41
N GLN A 72 5.61 12.27 12.31
CA GLN A 72 6.17 13.62 12.46
C GLN A 72 7.64 13.57 12.91
N SER A 73 7.94 12.74 13.90
CA SER A 73 9.31 12.59 14.42
C SER A 73 10.25 12.01 13.38
N GLU A 74 9.81 11.00 12.63
CA GLU A 74 10.60 10.39 11.56
C GLU A 74 10.81 11.34 10.37
N LEU A 75 9.78 12.08 9.95
CA LEU A 75 9.92 13.09 8.90
C LEU A 75 10.93 14.16 9.28
N VAL A 76 10.90 14.66 10.51
CA VAL A 76 11.91 15.64 10.97
C VAL A 76 13.31 15.02 10.91
N LYS A 77 13.52 13.81 11.41
CA LYS A 77 14.84 13.15 11.36
C LYS A 77 15.34 12.87 9.94
N GLN A 78 14.45 12.57 9.01
CA GLN A 78 14.81 12.21 7.63
C GLN A 78 15.04 13.46 6.77
N LEU A 79 14.21 14.49 6.93
CA LEU A 79 14.25 15.70 6.12
C LEU A 79 15.27 16.73 6.63
N TYR A 80 15.54 16.79 7.93
CA TYR A 80 16.57 17.67 8.52
C TYR A 80 17.97 17.06 8.51
N ARG A 81 18.33 16.31 7.47
CA ARG A 81 19.70 15.83 7.27
C ARG A 81 20.48 16.88 6.51
N ASN A 82 21.52 17.42 7.13
CA ASN A 82 22.37 18.48 6.56
C ASN A 82 22.91 18.15 5.16
N GLU A 83 23.06 16.88 4.82
CA GLU A 83 23.58 16.43 3.52
C GLU A 83 22.55 16.54 2.38
N ILE A 84 21.25 16.53 2.67
CA ILE A 84 20.18 16.43 1.66
C ILE A 84 19.29 17.67 1.68
N ILE A 85 19.31 18.44 2.78
CA ILE A 85 18.37 19.55 2.98
C ILE A 85 18.52 20.66 1.94
N ASP A 86 19.74 20.98 1.51
CA ASP A 86 20.00 22.02 0.52
C ASP A 86 19.44 21.62 -0.86
N ASP A 87 19.60 20.34 -1.24
CA ASP A 87 19.04 19.79 -2.48
C ASP A 87 17.51 19.71 -2.42
N LEU A 88 16.95 19.33 -1.26
CA LEU A 88 15.51 19.20 -1.09
C LEU A 88 14.79 20.55 -1.07
N LEU A 89 15.48 21.61 -0.62
CA LEU A 89 15.00 22.98 -0.60
C LEU A 89 15.40 23.78 -1.86
N ALA A 90 16.09 23.16 -2.81
CA ALA A 90 16.46 23.80 -4.05
C ALA A 90 15.22 24.22 -4.85
N GLU A 91 15.18 25.49 -5.29
CA GLU A 91 14.11 25.97 -6.15
C GLU A 91 14.14 25.28 -7.52
N SER A 92 12.97 25.07 -8.12
CA SER A 92 12.93 24.55 -9.49
C SER A 92 13.41 25.61 -10.48
N GLU A 93 14.02 25.17 -11.58
CA GLU A 93 14.57 26.07 -12.60
C GLU A 93 13.51 27.01 -13.21
N THR A 94 12.28 26.52 -13.34
CA THR A 94 11.14 27.31 -13.83
C THR A 94 10.75 28.43 -12.86
N MET A 95 10.74 28.17 -11.56
CA MET A 95 10.46 29.19 -10.54
C MET A 95 11.61 30.18 -10.44
N ALA A 96 12.86 29.70 -10.53
CA ALA A 96 14.05 30.55 -10.56
C ALA A 96 14.02 31.52 -11.75
N GLN A 97 13.58 31.04 -12.93
CA GLN A 97 13.44 31.86 -14.12
C GLN A 97 12.35 32.92 -13.97
N GLN A 98 11.16 32.54 -13.50
CA GLN A 98 10.07 33.48 -13.24
C GLN A 98 10.46 34.56 -12.22
N ARG A 99 11.21 34.17 -11.17
CA ARG A 99 11.73 35.12 -10.19
C ARG A 99 12.71 36.09 -10.83
N ARG A 100 13.62 35.64 -11.70
CA ARG A 100 14.56 36.51 -12.42
C ARG A 100 13.83 37.51 -13.31
N GLU A 101 12.85 37.06 -14.09
CA GLU A 101 12.05 37.91 -14.98
C GLU A 101 11.25 38.97 -14.20
N ALA A 102 10.65 38.59 -13.07
CA ALA A 102 9.92 39.53 -12.22
C ALA A 102 10.84 40.59 -11.61
N VAL A 103 12.06 40.22 -11.19
CA VAL A 103 13.06 41.16 -10.67
C VAL A 103 13.52 42.11 -11.77
N GLU A 104 13.83 41.61 -12.96
CA GLU A 104 14.24 42.44 -14.10
C GLU A 104 13.15 43.44 -14.48
N MET A 105 11.89 43.00 -14.51
CA MET A 105 10.75 43.89 -14.75
C MET A 105 10.64 44.96 -13.67
N LEU A 106 10.81 44.60 -12.40
CA LEU A 106 10.75 45.55 -11.28
C LEU A 106 11.85 46.61 -11.40
N ASP A 107 13.09 46.21 -11.71
CA ASP A 107 14.20 47.15 -11.91
C ASP A 107 13.93 48.12 -13.07
N SER A 108 13.35 47.64 -14.17
CA SER A 108 12.96 48.48 -15.30
C SER A 108 11.92 49.53 -14.91
N LEU A 109 10.92 49.15 -14.10
CA LEU A 109 9.86 50.04 -13.63
C LEU A 109 10.39 51.07 -12.62
N CYS A 110 11.30 50.67 -11.73
CA CYS A 110 11.98 51.59 -10.83
C CYS A 110 12.78 52.64 -11.60
N THR A 111 13.54 52.22 -12.61
CA THR A 111 14.30 53.13 -13.47
C THR A 111 13.39 54.11 -14.21
N ALA A 112 12.28 53.61 -14.79
CA ALA A 112 11.29 54.47 -15.45
C ALA A 112 10.69 55.51 -14.49
N THR A 113 10.45 55.13 -13.24
CA THR A 113 9.91 56.04 -12.22
C THR A 113 10.88 57.18 -11.91
N VAL A 114 12.18 56.88 -11.80
CA VAL A 114 13.23 57.88 -11.58
C VAL A 114 13.29 58.86 -12.76
N LEU A 115 13.28 58.35 -14.00
CA LEU A 115 13.30 59.19 -15.21
C LEU A 115 12.06 60.10 -15.31
N ILE A 116 10.88 59.61 -14.94
CA ILE A 116 9.66 60.44 -14.89
C ILE A 116 9.83 61.59 -13.88
N GLY A 117 10.46 61.33 -12.73
CA GLY A 117 10.81 62.35 -11.75
C GLY A 117 11.70 63.44 -12.33
N GLU A 118 12.78 63.05 -13.01
CA GLU A 118 13.72 63.98 -13.66
C GLU A 118 13.03 64.86 -14.74
N VAL A 119 12.17 64.27 -15.57
CA VAL A 119 11.39 65.01 -16.56
C VAL A 119 10.44 66.00 -15.89
N GLY A 120 9.78 65.60 -14.80
CA GLY A 120 8.92 66.49 -14.01
C GLY A 120 9.66 67.71 -13.46
N GLU A 121 10.90 67.54 -13.00
CA GLU A 121 11.75 68.63 -12.54
C GLU A 121 12.18 69.57 -13.68
N THR A 122 12.48 69.04 -14.87
CA THR A 122 12.85 69.88 -16.03
C THR A 122 11.71 70.74 -16.58
N GLN A 123 10.44 70.33 -16.39
CA GLN A 123 9.26 71.12 -16.79
C GLN A 123 8.97 72.30 -15.84
N MET A 124 9.62 72.34 -14.67
CA MET A 124 9.44 73.40 -13.66
C MET A 124 10.42 74.58 -13.82
N TRP A 125 11.28 74.55 -14.84
CA TRP A 125 12.22 75.62 -15.20
C TRP A 125 11.78 76.38 -16.46
#